data_AF-A0A8J8KN78-F1
#
_entry.id   AF-A0A8J8KN78-F1
#
_cell.length_a   1.000
_cell.length_b   1.000
_cell.length_c   1.000
_cell.angle_alpha   90.00
_cell.angle_beta   90.00
_cell.angle_gamma   90.00
#
_symmetry.space_group_name_H-M   'P 1'
#
loop_
_entity.id
_entity.type
_entity.pdbx_description
1 polymer ?
#
loop_
_entity_poly.entity_id
_entity_poly.type
_entity_poly.pdbx_seq_one_letter_code
_entity_poly.pdbx_strand_id
1 'polypeptide(L)'
;MTPFRKPGSVDADGNSVDYPQLVREAGQAALADAGIEYAQVEQAIAGYVYGDSTSGQRGLYELGLTGIPISNVNNNCSTGSTALFLGRQLIAG
;
A
#
# COMPACT_ATOMS: atom_id res chain seq x y z
N MET A 1 3.05 -9.08 -4.34
CA MET A 1 3.11 -9.01 -2.86
C MET A 1 4.54 -9.20 -2.41
N THR A 2 5.01 -8.50 -1.38
CA THR A 2 6.34 -8.79 -0.80
C THR A 2 6.31 -10.15 -0.07
N PRO A 3 7.47 -10.80 0.14
CA PRO A 3 7.56 -11.93 1.05
C PRO A 3 7.14 -11.55 2.48
N PHE A 4 6.52 -12.49 3.21
CA PHE A 4 6.26 -12.29 4.63
C PHE A 4 7.58 -12.25 5.41
N ARG A 5 7.71 -11.27 6.31
CA ARG A 5 8.92 -11.07 7.11
C ARG A 5 8.63 -11.27 8.59
N LYS A 6 9.62 -11.79 9.30
CA LYS A 6 9.59 -11.87 10.77
C LYS A 6 9.71 -10.45 11.36
N PRO A 7 8.97 -10.12 12.43
CA PRO A 7 9.16 -8.85 13.13
C PRO A 7 10.63 -8.61 13.50
N GLY A 8 11.12 -7.39 13.26
CA GLY A 8 12.53 -7.01 13.47
C GLY A 8 13.49 -7.43 12.35
N SER A 9 13.00 -7.84 11.19
CA SER A 9 13.86 -8.14 10.03
C SER A 9 14.59 -6.90 9.53
N VAL A 10 15.85 -7.08 9.13
CA VAL A 10 16.67 -6.05 8.49
C VAL A 10 16.86 -6.33 6.99
N ASP A 11 17.22 -5.30 6.23
CA ASP A 11 17.65 -5.42 4.85
C ASP A 11 19.13 -5.88 4.74
N ALA A 12 19.64 -5.96 3.51
CA ALA A 12 21.01 -6.40 3.24
C ALA A 12 22.08 -5.47 3.85
N ASP A 13 21.73 -4.21 4.10
CA ASP A 13 22.61 -3.19 4.66
C ASP A 13 22.46 -3.07 6.20
N GLY A 14 21.62 -3.92 6.80
CA GLY A 14 21.39 -3.96 8.24
C GLY A 14 20.36 -2.95 8.76
N ASN A 15 19.62 -2.26 7.88
CA ASN A 15 18.58 -1.32 8.29
C ASN A 15 17.26 -2.04 8.58
N SER A 16 16.51 -1.56 9.56
CA SER A 16 15.15 -2.04 9.83
C SER A 16 14.26 -1.87 8.61
N VAL A 17 13.64 -2.97 8.16
CA VAL A 17 12.66 -2.92 7.08
C VAL A 17 11.33 -2.48 7.67
N ASP A 18 10.82 -1.34 7.19
CA ASP A 18 9.55 -0.79 7.61
C ASP A 18 8.52 -0.81 6.46
N TYR A 19 7.25 -0.54 6.79
CA TYR A 19 6.15 -0.65 5.84
C TYR A 19 6.28 0.25 4.61
N PRO A 20 6.87 1.48 4.63
CA PRO A 20 6.98 2.27 3.40
C PRO A 20 7.83 1.57 2.34
N GLN A 21 8.94 0.94 2.73
CA GLN A 21 9.79 0.17 1.82
C GLN A 21 9.04 -1.02 1.24
N LEU A 22 8.23 -1.72 2.06
CA LEU A 22 7.41 -2.84 1.61
C LEU A 22 6.29 -2.39 0.65
N VAL A 23 5.67 -1.24 0.92
CA VAL A 23 4.66 -0.64 0.03
C VAL A 23 5.28 -0.24 -1.30
N ARG A 24 6.48 0.35 -1.30
CA ARG A 24 7.23 0.68 -2.51
C ARG A 24 7.47 -0.56 -3.37
N GLU A 25 8.03 -1.62 -2.78
CA GLU A 25 8.33 -2.88 -3.46
C GLU A 25 7.06 -3.51 -4.06
N ALA A 26 6.02 -3.71 -3.22
CA ALA A 26 4.79 -4.33 -3.67
C ALA A 26 4.01 -3.47 -4.69
N GLY A 27 3.98 -2.15 -4.49
CA GLY A 27 3.26 -1.22 -5.35
C GLY A 27 3.91 -1.08 -6.72
N GLN A 28 5.25 -0.96 -6.79
CA GLN A 28 5.97 -0.94 -8.06
C GLN A 28 5.79 -2.24 -8.84
N ALA A 29 5.85 -3.38 -8.16
CA ALA A 29 5.58 -4.67 -8.79
C ALA A 29 4.15 -4.77 -9.35
N ALA A 30 3.15 -4.26 -8.61
CA ALA A 30 1.75 -4.25 -9.06
C ALA A 30 1.51 -3.31 -10.25
N LEU A 31 2.12 -2.13 -10.24
CA LEU A 31 2.05 -1.18 -11.36
C LEU A 31 2.72 -1.75 -12.62
N ALA A 32 3.88 -2.39 -12.47
CA ALA A 32 4.58 -3.05 -13.56
C ALA A 32 3.78 -4.22 -14.15
N ASP A 33 3.15 -5.05 -13.30
CA ASP A 33 2.26 -6.13 -13.73
C ASP A 33 1.03 -5.61 -14.48
N ALA A 34 0.47 -4.49 -14.04
CA ALA A 34 -0.64 -3.81 -14.70
C ALA A 34 -0.24 -3.03 -15.97
N GLY A 35 1.05 -2.78 -16.19
CA GLY A 35 1.57 -2.01 -17.32
C GLY A 35 1.16 -0.53 -17.30
N ILE A 36 0.98 0.05 -16.11
CA ILE A 36 0.59 1.46 -15.94
C ILE A 36 1.57 2.22 -15.05
N GLU A 37 1.66 3.51 -15.29
CA GLU A 37 2.35 4.45 -14.42
C GLU A 37 1.49 4.82 -13.21
N TYR A 38 2.12 5.13 -12.07
CA TYR A 38 1.36 5.55 -10.87
C TYR A 38 0.52 6.81 -11.11
N ALA A 39 0.94 7.68 -12.04
CA ALA A 39 0.19 8.87 -12.45
C ALA A 39 -1.17 8.55 -13.10
N GLN A 40 -1.41 7.31 -13.52
CA GLN A 40 -2.68 6.86 -14.08
C GLN A 40 -3.64 6.30 -13.01
N VAL A 41 -3.18 6.13 -11.77
CA VAL A 41 -4.04 5.72 -10.65
C VAL A 41 -4.91 6.90 -10.24
N GLU A 42 -6.22 6.69 -10.11
CA GLU A 42 -7.16 7.77 -9.78
C GLU A 42 -7.47 7.86 -8.28
N GLN A 43 -7.45 6.73 -7.56
CA GLN A 43 -7.73 6.65 -6.13
C GLN A 43 -6.96 5.49 -5.49
N ALA A 44 -6.71 5.55 -4.19
CA ALA A 44 -6.11 4.44 -3.45
C ALA A 44 -6.86 4.11 -2.15
N ILE A 45 -6.99 2.81 -1.87
CA ILE A 45 -7.48 2.29 -0.59
C ILE A 45 -6.30 1.64 0.13
N ALA A 46 -5.87 2.25 1.23
CA ALA A 46 -4.73 1.78 2.01
C ALA A 46 -5.22 1.07 3.28
N GLY A 47 -5.02 -0.25 3.33
CA GLY A 47 -5.40 -1.07 4.47
C GLY A 47 -4.26 -1.30 5.44
N TYR A 48 -4.44 -0.94 6.72
CA TYR A 48 -3.50 -1.30 7.80
C TYR A 48 -4.23 -1.47 9.15
N VAL A 49 -3.67 -2.31 10.02
CA VAL A 49 -4.21 -2.57 11.37
C VAL A 49 -3.45 -1.77 12.42
N TYR A 50 -2.13 -1.76 12.33
CA TYR A 50 -1.23 -1.03 13.23
C TYR A 50 -0.46 0.02 12.44
N GLY A 51 -0.39 1.22 12.98
CA GLY A 51 0.26 2.37 12.37
C GLY A 51 -0.38 3.67 12.83
N ASP A 52 0.37 4.76 12.70
CA ASP A 52 -0.14 6.08 13.02
C ASP A 52 -1.23 6.51 12.03
N SER A 53 -1.93 7.60 12.38
CA SER A 53 -2.77 8.31 11.43
C SER A 53 -1.97 8.58 10.15
N THR A 54 -2.60 8.35 9.00
CA THR A 54 -2.01 8.55 7.68
C THR A 54 -0.91 7.59 7.23
N SER A 55 -0.78 6.42 7.88
CA SER A 55 0.19 5.39 7.45
C SER A 55 0.02 4.97 5.97
N GLY A 56 -1.22 4.94 5.47
CA GLY A 56 -1.49 4.67 4.06
C GLY A 56 -0.89 5.72 3.12
N GLN A 57 -1.05 7.01 3.43
CA GLN A 57 -0.41 8.10 2.68
C GLN A 57 1.11 7.96 2.74
N ARG A 58 1.68 7.78 3.94
CA ARG A 58 3.13 7.64 4.10
C ARG A 58 3.69 6.50 3.27
N GLY A 59 3.00 5.36 3.19
CA GLY A 59 3.39 4.24 2.34
C GLY A 59 3.30 4.57 0.84
N LEU A 60 2.19 5.15 0.39
CA LEU A 60 1.94 5.47 -1.01
C LEU A 60 2.84 6.58 -1.56
N TYR A 61 3.35 7.48 -0.72
CA TYR A 61 4.30 8.51 -1.13
C TYR A 61 5.60 7.94 -1.73
N GLU A 62 5.95 6.69 -1.41
CA GLU A 62 7.07 5.98 -2.02
C GLU A 62 6.81 5.60 -3.49
N LEU A 63 5.55 5.62 -3.95
CA LEU A 63 5.16 5.39 -5.34
C LEU A 63 5.04 6.71 -6.12
N GLY A 64 4.69 7.80 -5.43
CA GLY A 64 4.67 9.15 -5.99
C GLY A 64 3.71 10.10 -5.27
N LEU A 65 3.83 11.39 -5.56
CA LEU A 65 2.99 12.46 -5.02
C LEU A 65 2.05 13.01 -6.09
N THR A 66 1.06 12.22 -6.48
CA THR A 66 0.13 12.53 -7.60
C THR A 66 -1.09 13.35 -7.18
N GLY A 67 -1.35 13.48 -5.88
CA GLY A 67 -2.51 14.21 -5.34
C GLY A 67 -3.82 13.42 -5.37
N ILE A 68 -3.77 12.12 -5.65
CA ILE A 68 -4.96 11.26 -5.65
C ILE A 68 -5.59 11.16 -4.25
N PRO A 69 -6.92 11.01 -4.15
CA PRO A 69 -7.57 10.71 -2.88
C PRO A 69 -7.11 9.34 -2.33
N ILE A 70 -6.83 9.31 -1.03
CA ILE A 70 -6.36 8.11 -0.31
C ILE A 70 -7.28 7.87 0.89
N SER A 71 -7.93 6.71 0.93
CA SER A 71 -8.76 6.27 2.04
C SER A 71 -8.02 5.24 2.88
N ASN A 72 -7.84 5.54 4.17
CA ASN A 72 -7.22 4.63 5.13
C ASN A 72 -8.31 3.75 5.75
N VAL A 73 -8.15 2.42 5.68
CA VAL A 73 -9.14 1.47 6.17
C VAL A 73 -8.53 0.49 7.16
N ASN A 74 -9.29 0.22 8.21
CA ASN A 74 -8.93 -0.76 9.23
C ASN A 74 -10.18 -1.56 9.59
N ASN A 75 -10.11 -2.88 9.34
CA ASN A 75 -11.12 -3.86 9.71
C ASN A 75 -10.44 -5.12 10.26
N ASN A 76 -9.48 -4.94 11.16
CA ASN A 76 -8.73 -6.02 11.79
C ASN A 76 -8.16 -7.01 10.74
N CYS A 77 -8.31 -8.31 10.95
CA CYS A 77 -7.83 -9.35 10.04
C CYS A 77 -8.43 -9.27 8.62
N SER A 78 -9.59 -8.63 8.47
CA SER A 78 -10.29 -8.48 7.19
C SER A 78 -9.90 -7.20 6.44
N THR A 79 -8.93 -6.43 6.95
CA THR A 79 -8.54 -5.14 6.35
C THR A 79 -8.19 -5.25 4.86
N GLY A 80 -7.44 -6.27 4.46
CA GLY A 80 -7.07 -6.47 3.06
C GLY A 80 -8.27 -6.76 2.15
N SER A 81 -9.19 -7.62 2.59
CA SER A 81 -10.40 -7.93 1.81
C SER A 81 -11.38 -6.77 1.78
N THR A 82 -11.50 -6.01 2.87
CA THR A 82 -12.24 -4.76 2.91
C THR A 82 -11.67 -3.73 1.93
N ALA A 83 -10.35 -3.57 1.87
CA ALA A 83 -9.71 -2.65 0.93
C ALA A 83 -10.00 -3.03 -0.53
N LEU A 84 -9.88 -4.32 -0.87
CA LEU A 84 -10.20 -4.83 -2.22
C LEU A 84 -11.68 -4.67 -2.57
N PHE A 85 -12.58 -4.97 -1.62
CA PHE A 85 -14.01 -4.79 -1.81
C PHE A 85 -14.37 -3.33 -2.11
N LEU A 86 -13.82 -2.39 -1.33
CA LEU A 86 -14.05 -0.96 -1.54
C LEU A 86 -13.44 -0.48 -2.87
N GLY A 87 -12.23 -0.92 -3.22
CA GLY A 87 -11.61 -0.63 -4.51
C GLY A 87 -12.48 -1.08 -5.69
N ARG A 88 -13.08 -2.28 -5.60
CA ARG A 88 -14.04 -2.76 -6.59
C ARG A 88 -15.28 -1.85 -6.67
N GLN A 89 -15.85 -1.43 -5.55
CA GLN A 89 -17.03 -0.57 -5.54
C GLN A 89 -16.77 0.77 -6.25
N LEU A 90 -15.58 1.35 -6.07
CA LEU A 90 -15.18 2.58 -6.76
C LEU A 90 -15.14 2.42 -8.29
N ILE A 91 -14.80 1.24 -8.77
CA ILE A 91 -14.75 0.93 -10.22
C ILE A 91 -16.16 0.58 -10.76
N ALA A 92 -16.95 -0.15 -9.97
CA ALA A 92 -18.20 -0.75 -10.43
C ALA A 92 -19.32 0.27 -10.71
N GLY A 93 -19.38 1.37 -9.94
CA GLY A 93 -20.45 2.37 -10.04
C GLY A 93 -21.78 1.91 -9.43
#